data_AF-A0A6P0TDK7-F1
#
_entry.id   AF-A0A6P0TDK7-F1
#
_cell.length_a   1.000
_cell.length_b   1.000
_cell.length_c   1.000
_cell.angle_alpha   90.00
_cell.angle_beta   90.00
_cell.angle_gamma   90.00
#
_symmetry.space_group_name_H-M   'P 1'
#
loop_
_entity.id
_entity.type
_entity.pdbx_description
1 polymer ?
#
loop_
_entity_poly.entity_id
_entity_poly.type
_entity_poly.pdbx_seq_one_letter_code
_entity_poly.pdbx_strand_id
1 'polypeptide(L)' 'MKPTSAQTSQLYEIAYWITEYLKEPITIIRMDERSPNYLYIQFGIEDERYFLITTTGDVLSND' A
#
# COMPACT_ATOMS: atom_id res chain seq x y z
N MET A 1 2.92 -10.33 11.25
CA MET A 1 3.28 -9.08 11.95
C MET A 1 2.15 -8.07 11.78
N LYS A 2 1.97 -7.10 12.69
CA LYS A 2 1.02 -5.99 12.50
C LYS A 2 1.73 -4.79 11.86
N PRO A 3 1.06 -3.97 11.02
CA PRO A 3 1.65 -2.73 10.49
C PRO A 3 2.01 -1.76 11.62
N THR A 4 3.02 -0.92 11.38
CA THR A 4 3.33 0.21 12.27
C THR A 4 2.23 1.28 12.20
N SER A 5 2.21 2.19 13.16
CA SER A 5 1.30 3.34 13.12
C SER A 5 1.53 4.20 11.88
N ALA A 6 2.79 4.41 11.49
CA ALA A 6 3.13 5.16 10.28
C ALA A 6 2.60 4.48 9.01
N GLN A 7 2.76 3.15 8.90
CA GLN A 7 2.19 2.37 7.80
C GLN A 7 0.66 2.47 7.75
N THR A 8 0.00 2.41 8.91
CA THR A 8 -1.46 2.49 9.00
C THR A 8 -1.98 3.88 8.60
N SER A 9 -1.34 4.95 9.07
CA SER A 9 -1.69 6.31 8.68
C SER A 9 -1.53 6.52 7.18
N GLN A 10 -0.41 6.11 6.60
CA GLN A 10 -0.18 6.25 5.16
C GLN A 10 -1.12 5.36 4.33
N LEU A 11 -1.52 4.18 4.84
CA LEU A 11 -2.51 3.33 4.18
C LEU A 11 -3.83 4.06 3.96
N TYR A 12 -4.31 4.84 4.94
CA TYR A 12 -5.56 5.58 4.79
C TYR A 12 -5.47 6.64 3.68
N GLU A 13 -4.36 7.36 3.60
CA GLU A 13 -4.11 8.36 2.56
C GLU A 13 -4.04 7.72 1.16
N ILE A 14 -3.28 6.62 1.03
CA ILE A 14 -3.18 5.89 -0.24
C ILE A 14 -4.52 5.29 -0.64
N ALA A 15 -5.24 4.67 0.30
CA ALA A 15 -6.52 4.04 0.00
C ALA A 15 -7.53 5.08 -0.49
N TYR A 16 -7.61 6.24 0.16
CA TYR A 16 -8.44 7.35 -0.30
C TYR A 16 -8.04 7.80 -1.70
N TRP A 17 -6.74 7.99 -1.96
CA TRP A 17 -6.28 8.41 -3.28
C TRP A 17 -6.62 7.38 -4.38
N ILE A 18 -6.39 6.09 -4.14
CA ILE A 18 -6.72 5.02 -5.10
C ILE A 18 -8.23 4.99 -5.38
N THR A 19 -9.07 4.97 -4.33
CA THR A 19 -10.51 4.75 -4.52
C THR A 19 -11.24 6.02 -4.96
N GLU A 20 -10.84 7.18 -4.45
CA GLU A 20 -11.55 8.43 -4.69
C GLU A 20 -10.97 9.26 -5.82
N TYR A 21 -9.66 9.21 -6.05
CA TYR A 21 -9.04 9.98 -7.12
C TYR A 21 -8.85 9.13 -8.38
N LEU A 22 -8.18 7.97 -8.27
CA LEU A 22 -7.97 7.08 -9.42
C LEU A 22 -9.23 6.30 -9.82
N LYS A 23 -10.19 6.17 -8.90
CA LYS A 23 -11.41 5.35 -9.07
C LYS A 23 -11.10 3.88 -9.36
N GLU A 24 -10.08 3.36 -8.68
CA GLU A 24 -9.64 1.98 -8.85
C GLU A 24 -9.89 1.13 -7.61
N PRO A 25 -10.14 -0.18 -7.77
CA PRO A 25 -10.32 -1.07 -6.64
C PRO A 25 -8.97 -1.41 -6.00
N ILE A 26 -8.94 -1.52 -4.68
CA ILE A 26 -7.85 -2.16 -3.95
C ILE A 26 -8.10 -3.66 -3.93
N THR A 27 -7.11 -4.44 -4.36
CA THR A 27 -7.24 -5.89 -4.55
C THR A 27 -6.59 -6.66 -3.39
N ILE A 28 -5.41 -6.22 -2.92
CA ILE A 28 -4.68 -6.89 -1.83
C ILE A 28 -4.06 -5.82 -0.92
N ILE A 29 -4.16 -6.03 0.40
CA ILE A 29 -3.37 -5.35 1.41
C ILE A 29 -2.73 -6.42 2.29
N ARG A 30 -1.40 -6.46 2.37
CA ARG A 30 -0.69 -7.43 3.23
C ARG A 30 0.66 -6.91 3.70
N MET A 31 1.11 -7.39 4.86
CA MET A 31 2.50 -7.21 5.29
C MET A 31 3.41 -8.14 4.48
N ASP A 32 4.53 -7.65 3.96
CA ASP A 32 5.62 -8.52 3.51
C ASP A 32 6.25 -9.21 4.74
N GLU A 33 6.40 -10.53 4.66
CA GLU A 33 6.98 -11.32 5.76
C GLU A 33 8.50 -11.16 5.82
N ARG A 34 9.14 -10.77 4.71
CA ARG A 34 10.58 -10.52 4.63
C ARG A 34 10.89 -9.17 5.25
N SER A 35 11.99 -9.08 5.99
CA SER A 35 12.55 -7.79 6.40
C SER A 35 12.80 -6.93 5.15
N PRO A 36 12.43 -5.64 5.16
CA PRO A 36 12.07 -4.82 6.34
C PRO A 36 10.56 -4.78 6.71
N ASN A 37 9.73 -5.69 6.21
CA ASN A 37 8.30 -5.79 6.53
C ASN A 37 7.46 -4.59 6.07
N TYR A 38 7.62 -4.24 4.79
CA TYR A 38 6.79 -3.21 4.16
C TYR A 38 5.34 -3.66 4.00
N LEU A 39 4.42 -2.69 4.01
CA LEU A 39 3.01 -2.93 3.77
C LEU A 39 2.76 -2.84 2.27
N TYR A 40 2.45 -3.97 1.64
CA TYR A 40 2.18 -4.10 0.22
C TYR A 40 0.70 -3.83 -0.06
N ILE A 41 0.42 -2.96 -1.02
CA ILE A 41 -0.92 -2.63 -1.48
C ILE A 41 -0.96 -2.82 -2.99
N GLN A 42 -1.79 -3.74 -3.49
CA GLN A 42 -2.07 -3.92 -4.91
C GLN A 42 -3.45 -3.40 -5.26
N PHE A 43 -3.57 -2.75 -6.41
CA PHE A 43 -4.79 -2.10 -6.86
C PHE A 43 -4.93 -2.15 -8.38
N GLY A 44 -6.15 -1.94 -8.87
CA GLY A 44 -6.50 -2.04 -10.29
C GLY A 44 -6.96 -3.44 -10.71
N ILE A 45 -7.42 -3.53 -11.97
CA ILE A 45 -8.07 -4.72 -12.53
C ILE A 45 -7.16 -5.46 -13.51
N GLU A 46 -6.33 -4.75 -14.28
CA GLU A 46 -5.59 -5.34 -15.41
C GLU A 46 -4.05 -5.24 -15.34
N ASP A 47 -3.47 -4.72 -14.25
CA ASP A 47 -2.00 -4.65 -14.08
C ASP A 47 -1.58 -4.94 -12.63
N GLU A 48 -0.36 -5.46 -12.45
CA GLU A 48 0.31 -5.64 -11.15
C GLU A 48 0.80 -4.29 -10.59
N ARG A 49 -0.07 -3.28 -10.50
CA ARG A 49 0.29 -2.02 -9.85
C ARG A 49 0.27 -2.18 -8.34
N TYR A 50 1.33 -1.71 -7.71
CA TYR A 50 1.45 -1.78 -6.28
C TYR A 50 2.18 -0.58 -5.68
N PHE A 51 1.85 -0.33 -4.42
CA PHE A 51 2.63 0.50 -3.52
C PHE A 51 3.23 -0.36 -2.41
N LEU A 52 4.41 0.04 -1.96
CA LEU A 52 5.01 -0.43 -0.72
C LEU A 52 5.06 0.73 0.26
N ILE A 53 4.48 0.56 1.45
CA ILE A 53 4.66 1.52 2.54
C ILE A 53 5.75 1.02 3.47
N THR A 54 6.81 1.81 3.59
CA THR A 54 7.93 1.51 4.48
C THR A 54 7.51 1.52 5.94
N THR A 55 8.33 0.97 6.84
CA THR A 55 8.04 0.97 8.28
C THR A 55 7.92 2.39 8.88
N THR A 56 8.51 3.39 8.21
CA THR A 56 8.48 4.82 8.53
C THR A 56 7.33 5.58 7.86
N GLY A 57 6.55 4.93 6.98
CA GLY A 57 5.40 5.54 6.30
C GLY A 57 5.70 6.12 4.92
N ASP A 58 6.93 5.98 4.40
CA ASP A 58 7.26 6.41 3.05
C ASP A 58 6.64 5.48 2.01
N VAL A 59 6.30 6.02 0.84
CA VAL A 59 5.67 5.26 -0.24
C VAL A 59 6.69 5.00 -1.34
N LEU A 60 6.87 3.74 -1.70
CA LEU A 60 7.60 3.31 -2.88
C LEU A 60 6.60 2.79 -3.91
N SER A 61 6.72 3.25 -5.15
CA SER A 61 5.98 2.72 -6.30
C SER A 61 6.93 2.02 -7.26
N ASN A 62 6.37 1.10 -8.03
CA ASN A 62 7.03 0.56 -9.22
C ASN A 62 6.43 1.30 -10.42
N ASP A 63 6.95 2.50 -10.67
CA ASP A 63 6.66 3.23 -11.91
C ASP A 63 7.26 2.50 -13.12
#